data_AF-A0A8J8E4B0-F1
#
_entry.id   AF-A0A8J8E4B0-F1
#
_cell.length_a   1.000
_cell.length_b   1.000
_cell.length_c   1.000
_cell.angle_alpha   90.00
_cell.angle_beta   90.00
_cell.angle_gamma   90.00
#
_symmetry.space_group_name_H-M   'P 1'
#
loop_
_entity.id
_entity.type
_entity.pdbx_description
1 polymer ?
#
loop_
_entity_poly.entity_id
_entity_poly.type
_entity_poly.pdbx_seq_one_letter_code
_entity_poly.pdbx_strand_id
1 'polypeptide(L)'
;MRKVLAVVFILALMASSVPASAKIQPYVYTPTVPETAFAVLALYETADYARVLEGCEWLMALRTPFDSWGYKYGEEHEAKYTAMAMMALMRGERIARGRYNSTINSAAYWLIYKQNPDGSWEDYLGTSLAVLALKEFLKGNYINDKLIGFKKQVQEAISRGEGYLLSAKPENDVERIFGYLALGDWEDLEKMKVEGRLKAYRAFALAYLGKRVELDDDFNDTLSIAMALYATGNEKYRKELIEREHFGFWGTLHYRVLDLLSVSKVNGFSEMRTIACPYLQKITPGSNWEEVVLADYYLTCNRTPSLPSNLSGLLPWQVAELARVKSLLDEDYSEEVSYLLSTERDGVWRDFYNTEYVVWVFKGLNVSYNYSSSLRYLSENLTWMLETTEAKTGNPVYYNVPTYYFAYAVIVFKEFGMERELNETLKILKDRQYPNGAFPYTQGSIAGITSTAKVLWALQEADLTETEIYERGTAFLRSLLYADIPEPETNGTAVVLANATFLLIKNSTYLGNTTGRICTNGLDGYVVIYPSKSPLAVMAREVNGFKAVARENERSINYVYIALAGALLLVAIAVWKKR
;
A
#
# COMPACT_ATOMS: atom_id res chain seq x y z
N MET A 1 18.96 -11.32 48.58
CA MET A 1 19.27 -11.31 47.13
C MET A 1 18.37 -12.23 46.29
N ARG A 2 18.19 -13.52 46.62
CA ARG A 2 17.31 -14.44 45.85
C ARG A 2 15.84 -13.98 45.71
N LYS A 3 15.26 -13.35 46.73
CA LYS A 3 13.88 -12.83 46.67
C LYS A 3 13.72 -11.55 45.84
N VAL A 4 14.79 -10.76 45.68
CA VAL A 4 14.78 -9.53 44.84
C VAL A 4 15.00 -9.89 43.37
N LEU A 5 15.86 -10.86 43.07
CA LEU A 5 16.02 -11.42 41.72
C LEU A 5 14.74 -12.09 41.20
N ALA A 6 14.01 -12.81 42.05
CA ALA A 6 12.73 -13.41 41.64
C ALA A 6 11.67 -12.36 41.29
N VAL A 7 11.61 -11.24 42.02
CA VAL A 7 10.67 -10.14 41.75
C VAL A 7 11.07 -9.38 40.48
N VAL A 8 12.36 -9.18 40.21
CA VAL A 8 12.84 -8.57 38.95
C VAL A 8 12.61 -9.50 37.75
N PHE A 9 12.76 -10.82 37.92
CA PHE A 9 12.51 -11.79 36.86
C PHE A 9 11.02 -11.92 36.53
N ILE A 10 10.14 -11.86 37.53
CA ILE A 10 8.68 -11.84 37.35
C ILE A 10 8.21 -10.49 36.75
N LEU A 11 8.81 -9.36 37.14
CA LEU A 11 8.54 -8.06 36.52
C LEU A 11 9.06 -7.96 35.08
N ALA A 12 10.18 -8.61 34.75
CA ALA A 12 10.70 -8.70 33.39
C ALA A 12 9.85 -9.61 32.48
N LEU A 13 9.29 -10.70 33.03
CA LEU A 13 8.33 -11.57 32.34
C LEU A 13 6.96 -10.88 32.12
N MET A 14 6.55 -9.97 33.01
CA MET A 14 5.35 -9.15 32.79
C MET A 14 5.57 -7.97 31.82
N ALA A 15 6.82 -7.61 31.52
CA ALA A 15 7.17 -6.57 30.56
C ALA A 15 7.39 -7.10 29.13
N SER A 16 7.32 -8.41 28.92
CA SER A 16 7.64 -9.06 27.63
C SER A 16 6.65 -10.17 27.25
N SER A 17 5.41 -10.12 27.73
CA SER A 17 4.34 -10.90 27.12
C SER A 17 3.94 -10.22 25.81
N VAL A 18 4.56 -10.62 24.71
CA VAL A 18 3.89 -10.54 23.41
C VAL A 18 2.52 -11.20 23.62
N PRO A 19 1.39 -10.49 23.42
CA PRO A 19 0.08 -11.09 23.63
C PRO A 19 0.00 -12.37 22.80
N ALA A 20 -0.49 -13.45 23.41
CA ALA A 20 -0.40 -14.82 22.89
C ALA A 20 -1.13 -15.07 21.55
N SER A 21 -1.65 -14.01 20.92
CA SER A 21 -2.24 -14.00 19.57
C SER A 21 -2.05 -12.63 18.93
N ALA A 22 -0.83 -12.31 18.50
CA ALA A 22 -0.57 -11.18 17.61
C ALA A 22 -0.53 -11.68 16.16
N LYS A 23 -1.31 -11.04 15.28
CA LYS A 23 -1.26 -11.30 13.85
C LYS A 23 -0.09 -10.52 13.26
N ILE A 24 0.90 -11.22 12.73
CA ILE A 24 2.01 -10.60 12.02
C ILE A 24 1.59 -10.39 10.57
N GLN A 25 1.55 -9.14 10.10
CA GLN A 25 1.14 -8.84 8.73
C GLN A 25 2.09 -7.83 8.07
N PRO A 26 2.23 -7.90 6.72
CA PRO A 26 2.96 -6.90 5.96
C PRO A 26 2.46 -5.46 6.21
N TYR A 27 3.34 -4.60 6.70
CA TYR A 27 3.13 -3.17 6.93
C TYR A 27 3.75 -2.35 5.79
N VAL A 28 3.24 -2.56 4.57
CA VAL A 28 3.86 -2.04 3.34
C VAL A 28 2.94 -1.11 2.53
N TYR A 29 1.79 -0.76 3.07
CA TYR A 29 0.81 0.14 2.45
C TYR A 29 0.67 1.42 3.27
N THR A 30 0.30 2.51 2.59
CA THR A 30 -0.09 3.78 3.22
C THR A 30 -1.55 4.07 2.89
N PRO A 31 -2.39 4.42 3.89
CA PRO A 31 -3.77 4.79 3.65
C PRO A 31 -3.84 6.06 2.81
N THR A 32 -4.72 6.04 1.82
CA THR A 32 -4.98 7.19 0.93
C THR A 32 -6.47 7.50 0.93
N VAL A 33 -6.78 8.78 0.82
CA VAL A 33 -8.16 9.28 0.91
C VAL A 33 -9.03 8.77 -0.22
N PRO A 34 -8.62 8.78 -1.51
CA PRO A 34 -9.47 8.29 -2.59
C PRO A 34 -9.84 6.82 -2.43
N GLU A 35 -8.84 5.95 -2.26
CA GLU A 35 -9.04 4.51 -2.15
C GLU A 35 -9.89 4.16 -0.92
N THR A 36 -9.61 4.77 0.24
CA THR A 36 -10.41 4.54 1.46
C THR A 36 -11.83 5.07 1.32
N ALA A 37 -12.01 6.29 0.81
CA ALA A 37 -13.33 6.90 0.69
C ALA A 37 -14.22 6.13 -0.29
N PHE A 38 -13.72 5.78 -1.47
CA PHE A 38 -14.51 5.02 -2.44
C PHE A 38 -14.77 3.58 -1.99
N ALA A 39 -13.83 2.95 -1.26
CA ALA A 39 -14.09 1.67 -0.62
C ALA A 39 -15.24 1.76 0.39
N VAL A 40 -15.25 2.80 1.24
CA VAL A 40 -16.36 3.08 2.17
C VAL A 40 -17.68 3.25 1.43
N LEU A 41 -17.71 4.02 0.33
CA LEU A 41 -18.92 4.19 -0.49
C LEU A 41 -19.43 2.83 -0.99
N ALA A 42 -18.56 2.00 -1.56
CA ALA A 42 -18.91 0.72 -2.14
C ALA A 42 -19.37 -0.32 -1.10
N LEU A 43 -18.66 -0.39 0.03
CA LEU A 43 -18.98 -1.29 1.13
C LEU A 43 -20.27 -0.90 1.84
N TYR A 44 -20.59 0.41 1.87
CA TYR A 44 -21.87 0.88 2.38
C TYR A 44 -23.05 0.38 1.51
N GLU A 45 -22.93 0.46 0.18
CA GLU A 45 -23.99 0.00 -0.73
C GLU A 45 -24.18 -1.52 -0.70
N THR A 46 -23.14 -2.27 -0.30
CA THR A 46 -23.21 -3.73 -0.10
C THR A 46 -23.48 -4.14 1.35
N ALA A 47 -23.80 -3.18 2.22
CA ALA A 47 -24.12 -3.39 3.63
C ALA A 47 -23.00 -4.01 4.49
N ASP A 48 -21.73 -3.88 4.10
CA ASP A 48 -20.57 -4.25 4.93
C ASP A 48 -20.21 -3.09 5.88
N TYR A 49 -21.10 -2.87 6.85
CA TYR A 49 -21.05 -1.70 7.73
C TYR A 49 -19.89 -1.72 8.73
N ALA A 50 -19.35 -2.88 9.07
CA ALA A 50 -18.15 -2.98 9.89
C ALA A 50 -16.97 -2.31 9.18
N ARG A 51 -16.71 -2.69 7.93
CA ARG A 51 -15.63 -2.10 7.12
C ARG A 51 -15.84 -0.64 6.77
N VAL A 52 -17.10 -0.21 6.64
CA VAL A 52 -17.42 1.22 6.51
C VAL A 52 -16.89 2.01 7.72
N LEU A 53 -17.14 1.53 8.94
CA LEU A 53 -16.66 2.20 10.15
C LEU A 53 -15.13 2.17 10.25
N GLU A 54 -14.48 1.07 9.84
CA GLU A 54 -13.01 0.99 9.78
C GLU A 54 -12.43 2.06 8.86
N GLY A 55 -12.91 2.13 7.61
CA GLY A 55 -12.49 3.14 6.66
C GLY A 55 -12.79 4.57 7.11
N CYS A 56 -13.95 4.81 7.74
CA CYS A 56 -14.28 6.12 8.30
C CYS A 56 -13.31 6.56 9.42
N GLU A 57 -12.91 5.67 10.33
CA GLU A 57 -11.94 6.03 11.36
C GLU A 57 -10.53 6.24 10.80
N TRP A 58 -10.14 5.54 9.73
CA TRP A 58 -8.91 5.86 9.00
C TRP A 58 -8.97 7.24 8.34
N LEU A 59 -10.09 7.61 7.72
CA LEU A 59 -10.28 8.98 7.24
C LEU A 59 -10.18 9.99 8.40
N MET A 60 -10.73 9.68 9.58
CA MET A 60 -10.58 10.52 10.77
C MET A 60 -9.12 10.63 11.26
N ALA A 61 -8.28 9.62 11.02
CA ALA A 61 -6.85 9.64 11.33
C ALA A 61 -6.02 10.41 10.27
N LEU A 62 -6.47 10.40 9.01
CA LEU A 62 -5.82 11.12 7.90
C LEU A 62 -6.12 12.62 7.88
N ARG A 63 -7.18 13.08 8.57
CA ARG A 63 -7.63 14.48 8.52
C ARG A 63 -6.58 15.44 9.06
N THR A 64 -6.54 16.64 8.51
CA THR A 64 -5.76 17.75 9.05
C THR A 64 -6.45 18.37 10.28
N PRO A 65 -5.76 19.22 11.06
CA PRO A 65 -6.40 20.00 12.13
C PRO A 65 -7.53 20.92 11.66
N PHE A 66 -7.67 21.16 10.35
CA PHE A 66 -8.73 21.98 9.77
C PHE A 66 -9.96 21.16 9.35
N ASP A 67 -10.04 19.87 9.71
CA ASP A 67 -11.09 18.94 9.27
C ASP A 67 -11.20 18.90 7.73
N SER A 68 -10.06 18.95 7.06
CA SER A 68 -9.90 18.80 5.61
C SER A 68 -8.84 17.73 5.31
N TRP A 69 -8.74 17.29 4.05
CA TRP A 69 -7.90 16.17 3.64
C TRP A 69 -7.03 16.48 2.44
N GLY A 70 -5.79 16.00 2.48
CA GLY A 70 -4.95 15.79 1.30
C GLY A 70 -5.10 14.38 0.75
N TYR A 71 -4.27 13.99 -0.23
CA TYR A 71 -4.33 12.64 -0.80
C TYR A 71 -3.97 11.57 0.24
N LYS A 72 -3.00 11.87 1.12
CA LYS A 72 -2.66 11.07 2.32
C LYS A 72 -2.24 11.98 3.48
N TYR A 73 -1.93 11.40 4.63
CA TYR A 73 -1.53 12.13 5.83
C TYR A 73 -0.33 13.04 5.57
N GLY A 74 -0.43 14.30 6.02
CA GLY A 74 0.65 15.29 5.93
C GLY A 74 0.76 16.00 4.58
N GLU A 75 0.00 15.59 3.56
CA GLU A 75 -0.05 16.30 2.28
C GLU A 75 -1.01 17.50 2.34
N GLU A 76 -0.84 18.41 1.38
CA GLU A 76 -1.67 19.60 1.26
C GLU A 76 -3.14 19.20 1.09
N HIS A 77 -4.02 19.86 1.85
CA HIS A 77 -5.44 19.61 1.79
C HIS A 77 -6.07 20.22 0.53
N GLU A 78 -6.85 19.43 -0.18
CA GLU A 78 -7.49 19.81 -1.44
C GLU A 78 -8.99 19.49 -1.37
N ALA A 79 -9.81 20.23 -2.12
CA ALA A 79 -11.26 20.07 -2.13
C ALA A 79 -11.69 18.71 -2.65
N LYS A 80 -11.02 18.16 -3.68
CA LYS A 80 -11.32 16.80 -4.16
C LYS A 80 -11.23 15.75 -3.06
N TYR A 81 -10.15 15.73 -2.28
CA TYR A 81 -9.98 14.73 -1.21
C TYR A 81 -10.88 15.02 -0.03
N THR A 82 -11.06 16.30 0.34
CA THR A 82 -12.00 16.70 1.40
C THR A 82 -13.42 16.29 1.05
N ALA A 83 -13.86 16.49 -0.19
CA ALA A 83 -15.16 16.06 -0.68
C ALA A 83 -15.33 14.54 -0.68
N MET A 84 -14.33 13.78 -1.14
CA MET A 84 -14.34 12.31 -1.08
C MET A 84 -14.47 11.81 0.35
N ALA A 85 -13.64 12.30 1.28
CA ALA A 85 -13.70 11.93 2.68
C ALA A 85 -15.06 12.29 3.30
N MET A 86 -15.58 13.49 3.00
CA MET A 86 -16.88 13.95 3.46
C MET A 86 -18.00 13.02 3.00
N MET A 87 -18.03 12.63 1.72
CA MET A 87 -18.99 11.67 1.18
C MET A 87 -18.92 10.34 1.94
N ALA A 88 -17.74 9.78 2.17
CA ALA A 88 -17.57 8.55 2.95
C ALA A 88 -18.04 8.70 4.40
N LEU A 89 -17.66 9.78 5.10
CA LEU A 89 -18.06 10.04 6.48
C LEU A 89 -19.58 10.20 6.65
N MET A 90 -20.28 10.74 5.65
CA MET A 90 -21.75 10.77 5.64
C MET A 90 -22.37 9.36 5.69
N ARG A 91 -21.71 8.34 5.09
CA ARG A 91 -22.16 6.94 5.19
C ARG A 91 -21.90 6.39 6.60
N GLY A 92 -20.72 6.65 7.16
CA GLY A 92 -20.41 6.31 8.55
C GLY A 92 -21.36 6.94 9.57
N GLU A 93 -21.75 8.20 9.37
CA GLU A 93 -22.67 8.94 10.25
C GLU A 93 -24.06 8.30 10.31
N ARG A 94 -24.47 7.57 9.26
CA ARG A 94 -25.73 6.81 9.25
C ARG A 94 -25.66 5.51 10.04
N ILE A 95 -24.46 4.99 10.30
CA ILE A 95 -24.22 3.77 11.08
C ILE A 95 -23.89 4.11 12.53
N ALA A 96 -23.17 5.22 12.76
CA ALA A 96 -22.72 5.67 14.07
C ALA A 96 -23.10 7.15 14.29
N ARG A 97 -24.40 7.44 14.36
CA ARG A 97 -24.91 8.81 14.47
C ARG A 97 -24.27 9.56 15.65
N GLY A 98 -23.81 10.77 15.38
CA GLY A 98 -23.11 11.66 16.30
C GLY A 98 -21.58 11.54 16.24
N ARG A 99 -21.01 10.52 15.59
CA ARG A 99 -19.56 10.29 15.55
C ARG A 99 -18.82 11.26 14.63
N TYR A 100 -19.37 11.51 13.44
CA TYR A 100 -18.68 12.21 12.34
C TYR A 100 -19.32 13.56 12.01
N ASN A 101 -20.55 13.82 12.46
CA ASN A 101 -21.32 15.02 12.14
C ASN A 101 -20.55 16.34 12.31
N SER A 102 -19.84 16.51 13.44
CA SER A 102 -19.05 17.73 13.67
C SER A 102 -17.98 17.94 12.59
N THR A 103 -17.26 16.87 12.24
CA THR A 103 -16.21 16.90 11.23
C THR A 103 -16.78 17.11 9.82
N ILE A 104 -17.91 16.50 9.49
CA ILE A 104 -18.61 16.73 8.21
C ILE A 104 -19.00 18.21 8.07
N ASN A 105 -19.49 18.84 9.14
CA ASN A 105 -19.83 20.26 9.14
C ASN A 105 -18.60 21.16 9.00
N SER A 106 -17.50 20.86 9.71
CA SER A 106 -16.25 21.59 9.56
C SER A 106 -15.68 21.47 8.14
N ALA A 107 -15.74 20.28 7.53
CA ALA A 107 -15.29 20.04 6.17
C ALA A 107 -16.10 20.85 5.15
N ALA A 108 -17.44 20.88 5.30
CA ALA A 108 -18.31 21.73 4.48
C ALA A 108 -17.96 23.21 4.63
N TYR A 109 -17.69 23.68 5.85
CA TYR A 109 -17.24 25.05 6.08
C TYR A 109 -15.90 25.34 5.40
N TRP A 110 -14.93 24.42 5.52
CA TRP A 110 -13.63 24.54 4.86
C TRP A 110 -13.76 24.64 3.34
N LEU A 111 -14.63 23.82 2.72
CA LEU A 111 -14.91 23.90 1.29
C LEU A 111 -15.45 25.29 0.91
N ILE A 112 -16.44 25.82 1.64
CA ILE A 112 -16.97 27.17 1.36
C ILE A 112 -15.86 28.22 1.48
N TYR A 113 -15.01 28.12 2.49
CA TYR A 113 -13.91 29.05 2.72
C TYR A 113 -12.84 29.01 1.63
N LYS A 114 -12.56 27.84 1.05
CA LYS A 114 -11.54 27.63 0.03
C LYS A 114 -12.01 27.87 -1.40
N GLN A 115 -13.31 28.06 -1.63
CA GLN A 115 -13.82 28.32 -2.96
C GLN A 115 -13.25 29.62 -3.52
N ASN A 116 -12.75 29.57 -4.76
CA ASN A 116 -12.24 30.74 -5.46
C ASN A 116 -13.37 31.73 -5.82
N PRO A 117 -13.04 33.00 -6.10
CA PRO A 117 -14.05 33.99 -6.51
C PRO A 117 -14.83 33.63 -7.77
N ASP A 118 -14.25 32.83 -8.67
CA ASP A 118 -14.89 32.33 -9.89
C ASP A 118 -15.79 31.11 -9.65
N GLY A 119 -15.85 30.60 -8.41
CA GLY A 119 -16.64 29.44 -8.01
C GLY A 119 -15.89 28.11 -8.06
N SER A 120 -14.65 28.08 -8.56
CA SER A 120 -13.85 26.85 -8.64
C SER A 120 -13.26 26.40 -7.30
N TRP A 121 -12.85 25.14 -7.26
CA TRP A 121 -11.91 24.59 -6.27
C TRP A 121 -10.78 23.87 -7.00
N GLU A 122 -9.55 24.36 -6.84
CA GLU A 122 -8.33 23.88 -7.50
C GLU A 122 -8.43 23.75 -9.04
N ASP A 123 -9.07 22.67 -9.50
CA ASP A 123 -9.22 22.24 -10.88
C ASP A 123 -10.69 21.80 -11.15
N TYR A 124 -10.97 21.33 -12.38
CA TYR A 124 -12.30 20.90 -12.77
C TYR A 124 -12.80 19.68 -11.94
N LEU A 125 -11.90 18.78 -11.55
CA LEU A 125 -12.22 17.59 -10.73
C LEU A 125 -12.50 17.98 -9.28
N GLY A 126 -11.69 18.86 -8.69
CA GLY A 126 -11.88 19.46 -7.37
C GLY A 126 -13.24 20.12 -7.25
N THR A 127 -13.58 20.96 -8.24
CA THR A 127 -14.89 21.62 -8.30
C THR A 127 -16.03 20.61 -8.41
N SER A 128 -15.91 19.61 -9.28
CA SER A 128 -16.93 18.57 -9.48
C SER A 128 -17.25 17.81 -8.19
N LEU A 129 -16.20 17.33 -7.49
CA LEU A 129 -16.36 16.58 -6.26
C LEU A 129 -16.87 17.45 -5.10
N ALA A 130 -16.39 18.69 -4.97
CA ALA A 130 -16.87 19.62 -3.96
C ALA A 130 -18.37 19.91 -4.11
N VAL A 131 -18.83 20.21 -5.34
CA VAL A 131 -20.25 20.39 -5.66
C VAL A 131 -21.05 19.15 -5.30
N LEU A 132 -20.58 17.95 -5.70
CA LEU A 132 -21.25 16.69 -5.43
C LEU A 132 -21.41 16.44 -3.92
N ALA A 133 -20.34 16.60 -3.14
CA ALA A 133 -20.34 16.39 -1.69
C ALA A 133 -21.25 17.40 -0.96
N LEU A 134 -21.20 18.68 -1.33
CA LEU A 134 -22.06 19.72 -0.73
C LEU A 134 -23.55 19.51 -1.06
N LYS A 135 -23.87 19.06 -2.28
CA LYS A 135 -25.24 18.67 -2.64
C LYS A 135 -25.75 17.53 -1.77
N GLU A 136 -24.93 16.50 -1.58
CA GLU A 136 -25.30 15.38 -0.71
C GLU A 136 -25.43 15.81 0.76
N PHE A 137 -24.52 16.64 1.24
CA PHE A 137 -24.56 17.21 2.58
C PHE A 137 -25.89 17.91 2.88
N LEU A 138 -26.36 18.74 1.96
CA LEU A 138 -27.65 19.41 2.06
C LEU A 138 -28.82 18.42 2.00
N LYS A 139 -28.80 17.49 1.04
CA LYS A 139 -29.89 16.52 0.82
C LYS A 139 -30.04 15.55 2.00
N GLY A 140 -28.93 15.19 2.64
CA GLY A 140 -28.87 14.27 3.77
C GLY A 140 -29.18 14.91 5.13
N ASN A 141 -29.47 16.21 5.17
CA ASN A 141 -29.76 16.95 6.40
C ASN A 141 -28.67 16.84 7.49
N TYR A 142 -27.40 16.81 7.06
CA TYR A 142 -26.25 16.77 7.99
C TYR A 142 -25.88 18.15 8.55
N ILE A 143 -26.61 19.19 8.14
CA ILE A 143 -26.28 20.56 8.48
C ILE A 143 -26.52 20.85 9.95
N ASN A 144 -25.58 21.54 10.58
CA ASN A 144 -25.75 22.03 11.94
C ASN A 144 -26.65 23.28 11.92
N ASP A 145 -27.92 23.08 12.26
CA ASP A 145 -28.94 24.15 12.32
C ASP A 145 -28.62 25.30 13.29
N LYS A 146 -27.64 25.13 14.18
CA LYS A 146 -27.16 26.19 15.07
C LYS A 146 -26.30 27.23 14.35
N LEU A 147 -25.77 26.92 13.16
CA LEU A 147 -24.94 27.82 12.37
C LEU A 147 -25.82 28.69 11.46
N ILE A 148 -26.14 29.90 11.94
CA ILE A 148 -27.01 30.84 11.23
C ILE A 148 -26.43 31.17 9.85
N GLY A 149 -27.26 31.00 8.81
CA GLY A 149 -26.88 31.29 7.42
C GLY A 149 -26.05 30.21 6.74
N PHE A 150 -25.61 29.16 7.45
CA PHE A 150 -24.74 28.14 6.87
C PHE A 150 -25.39 27.41 5.71
N LYS A 151 -26.69 27.06 5.81
CA LYS A 151 -27.45 26.44 4.72
C LYS A 151 -27.41 27.26 3.45
N LYS A 152 -27.58 28.57 3.58
CA LYS A 152 -27.56 29.51 2.46
C LYS A 152 -26.17 29.60 1.85
N GLN A 153 -25.12 29.67 2.67
CA GLN A 153 -23.73 29.68 2.18
C GLN A 153 -23.37 28.41 1.42
N VAL A 154 -23.82 27.24 1.89
CA VAL A 154 -23.62 25.97 1.17
C VAL A 154 -24.35 26.00 -0.18
N GLN A 155 -25.60 26.47 -0.21
CA GLN A 155 -26.35 26.62 -1.47
C GLN A 155 -25.66 27.56 -2.45
N GLU A 156 -25.17 28.72 -1.99
CA GLU A 156 -24.42 29.66 -2.81
C GLU A 156 -23.12 29.06 -3.34
N ALA A 157 -22.39 28.32 -2.51
CA ALA A 157 -21.17 27.64 -2.93
C ALA A 157 -21.43 26.60 -4.01
N ILE A 158 -22.49 25.80 -3.89
CA ILE A 158 -22.93 24.85 -4.91
C ILE A 158 -23.23 25.59 -6.22
N SER A 159 -24.06 26.64 -6.19
CA SER A 159 -24.46 27.37 -7.39
C SER A 159 -23.27 28.00 -8.12
N ARG A 160 -22.30 28.56 -7.38
CA ARG A 160 -21.06 29.10 -7.99
C ARG A 160 -20.20 28.00 -8.61
N GLY A 161 -20.08 26.86 -7.94
CA GLY A 161 -19.34 25.71 -8.46
C GLY A 161 -19.96 25.14 -9.73
N GLU A 162 -21.28 24.98 -9.77
CA GLU A 162 -22.00 24.59 -11.00
C GLU A 162 -21.80 25.62 -12.11
N GLY A 163 -21.86 26.92 -11.78
CA GLY A 163 -21.56 28.00 -12.72
C GLY A 163 -20.17 27.89 -13.34
N TYR A 164 -19.16 27.58 -12.53
CA TYR A 164 -17.82 27.29 -13.03
C TYR A 164 -17.81 26.07 -13.97
N LEU A 165 -18.36 24.93 -13.54
CA LEU A 165 -18.36 23.69 -14.33
C LEU A 165 -19.06 23.80 -15.69
N LEU A 166 -20.07 24.67 -15.79
CA LEU A 166 -20.78 24.97 -17.05
C LEU A 166 -19.99 25.89 -17.98
N SER A 167 -19.05 26.68 -17.45
CA SER A 167 -18.27 27.65 -18.22
C SER A 167 -16.86 27.15 -18.57
N ALA A 168 -16.26 26.34 -17.70
CA ALA A 168 -14.97 25.71 -17.88
C ALA A 168 -15.08 24.43 -18.74
N LYS A 169 -13.94 23.92 -19.22
CA LYS A 169 -13.86 22.66 -19.95
C LYS A 169 -12.98 21.67 -19.20
N PRO A 170 -13.36 20.38 -19.13
CA PRO A 170 -12.52 19.34 -18.56
C PRO A 170 -11.27 19.13 -19.44
N GLU A 171 -10.12 18.88 -18.82
CA GLU A 171 -8.85 18.62 -19.50
C GLU A 171 -8.69 17.14 -19.90
N ASN A 172 -9.37 16.24 -19.18
CA ASN A 172 -9.28 14.80 -19.37
C ASN A 172 -10.62 14.10 -19.13
N ASP A 173 -10.69 12.82 -19.49
CA ASP A 173 -11.93 12.04 -19.37
C ASP A 173 -12.36 11.78 -17.92
N VAL A 174 -11.45 11.79 -16.94
CA VAL A 174 -11.81 11.68 -15.52
C VAL A 174 -12.59 12.91 -15.09
N GLU A 175 -12.07 14.10 -15.40
CA GLU A 175 -12.75 15.37 -15.16
C GLU A 175 -14.11 15.43 -15.87
N ARG A 176 -14.18 14.98 -17.13
CA ARG A 176 -15.45 14.95 -17.86
C ARG A 176 -16.50 14.07 -17.17
N ILE A 177 -16.12 12.86 -16.73
CA ILE A 177 -17.02 11.94 -16.00
C ILE A 177 -17.54 12.60 -14.72
N PHE A 178 -16.64 13.16 -13.91
CA PHE A 178 -17.04 13.78 -12.64
C PHE A 178 -17.81 15.09 -12.82
N GLY A 179 -17.55 15.84 -13.89
CA GLY A 179 -18.35 17.01 -14.28
C GLY A 179 -19.79 16.64 -14.59
N TYR A 180 -19.99 15.64 -15.44
CA TYR A 180 -21.33 15.13 -15.73
C TYR A 180 -22.03 14.60 -14.48
N LEU A 181 -21.32 13.89 -13.61
CA LEU A 181 -21.83 13.45 -12.32
C LEU A 181 -22.28 14.62 -11.44
N ALA A 182 -21.44 15.65 -11.30
CA ALA A 182 -21.72 16.82 -10.48
C ALA A 182 -22.91 17.63 -11.01
N LEU A 183 -23.05 17.74 -12.34
CA LEU A 183 -24.14 18.46 -13.02
C LEU A 183 -25.41 17.61 -13.18
N GLY A 184 -25.36 16.30 -12.92
CA GLY A 184 -26.50 15.39 -13.10
C GLY A 184 -26.79 15.01 -14.56
N ASP A 185 -25.81 15.18 -15.45
CA ASP A 185 -25.93 14.93 -16.88
C ASP A 185 -25.66 13.45 -17.21
N TRP A 186 -26.65 12.61 -16.93
CA TRP A 186 -26.53 11.17 -17.16
C TRP A 186 -26.56 10.80 -18.65
N GLU A 187 -27.16 11.62 -19.53
CA GLU A 187 -27.31 11.30 -20.95
C GLU A 187 -25.98 11.37 -21.69
N ASP A 188 -25.20 12.42 -21.45
CA ASP A 188 -23.88 12.57 -22.07
C ASP A 188 -22.84 11.65 -21.43
N LEU A 189 -22.99 11.38 -20.13
CA LEU A 189 -22.20 10.37 -19.43
C LEU A 189 -22.42 8.95 -20.00
N GLU A 190 -23.65 8.59 -20.37
CA GLU A 190 -23.97 7.28 -20.96
C GLU A 190 -23.39 7.13 -22.38
N LYS A 191 -23.43 8.19 -23.20
CA LYS A 191 -22.89 8.21 -24.56
C LYS A 191 -21.36 8.23 -24.61
N MET A 192 -20.71 8.64 -23.51
CA MET A 192 -19.26 8.76 -23.42
C MET A 192 -18.57 7.40 -23.60
N LYS A 193 -17.72 7.31 -24.63
CA LYS A 193 -16.85 6.15 -24.85
C LYS A 193 -15.66 6.20 -23.90
N VAL A 194 -15.42 5.09 -23.20
CA VAL A 194 -14.33 4.93 -22.22
C VAL A 194 -13.70 3.56 -22.34
N GLU A 195 -12.42 3.48 -22.03
CA GLU A 195 -11.62 2.25 -22.07
C GLU A 195 -10.83 2.06 -20.76
N GLY A 196 -10.37 0.83 -20.53
CA GLY A 196 -9.62 0.45 -19.34
C GLY A 196 -10.32 0.86 -18.04
N ARG A 197 -9.57 1.44 -17.11
CA ARG A 197 -10.09 1.87 -15.80
C ARG A 197 -11.26 2.85 -15.86
N LEU A 198 -11.36 3.66 -16.92
CA LEU A 198 -12.42 4.67 -17.04
C LEU A 198 -13.82 4.05 -17.18
N LYS A 199 -13.91 2.76 -17.55
CA LYS A 199 -15.17 2.00 -17.51
C LYS A 199 -15.76 1.96 -16.10
N ALA A 200 -14.93 1.71 -15.07
CA ALA A 200 -15.37 1.71 -13.68
C ALA A 200 -15.82 3.10 -13.21
N TYR A 201 -15.11 4.14 -13.63
CA TYR A 201 -15.42 5.54 -13.28
C TYR A 201 -16.76 5.97 -13.85
N ARG A 202 -17.00 5.70 -15.14
CA ARG A 202 -18.28 5.98 -15.80
C ARG A 202 -19.41 5.18 -15.16
N ALA A 203 -19.18 3.89 -14.87
CA ALA A 203 -20.16 3.03 -14.22
C ALA A 203 -20.54 3.55 -12.82
N PHE A 204 -19.55 3.92 -12.02
CA PHE A 204 -19.76 4.56 -10.71
C PHE A 204 -20.63 5.81 -10.85
N ALA A 205 -20.27 6.73 -11.75
CA ALA A 205 -20.98 7.98 -11.92
C ALA A 205 -22.45 7.76 -12.36
N LEU A 206 -22.70 6.84 -13.29
CA LEU A 206 -24.06 6.46 -13.70
C LEU A 206 -24.87 5.87 -12.53
N ALA A 207 -24.28 4.93 -11.80
CA ALA A 207 -24.91 4.32 -10.63
C ALA A 207 -25.19 5.34 -9.52
N TYR A 208 -24.28 6.29 -9.31
CA TYR A 208 -24.45 7.38 -8.36
C TYR A 208 -25.63 8.30 -8.72
N LEU A 209 -25.88 8.51 -10.01
CA LEU A 209 -27.07 9.20 -10.53
C LEU A 209 -28.34 8.32 -10.53
N GLY A 210 -28.28 7.12 -9.95
CA GLY A 210 -29.41 6.20 -9.82
C GLY A 210 -29.71 5.39 -11.07
N LYS A 211 -28.78 5.31 -12.03
CA LYS A 211 -28.91 4.47 -13.22
C LYS A 211 -28.41 3.06 -12.95
N ARG A 212 -29.00 2.07 -13.63
CA ARG A 212 -28.49 0.70 -13.60
C ARG A 212 -27.34 0.58 -14.58
N VAL A 213 -26.30 -0.15 -14.18
CA VAL A 213 -25.11 -0.35 -15.00
C VAL A 213 -24.74 -1.83 -15.00
N GLU A 214 -24.36 -2.34 -16.16
CA GLU A 214 -23.73 -3.65 -16.30
C GLU A 214 -22.23 -3.45 -16.57
N LEU A 215 -21.40 -4.13 -15.80
CA LEU A 215 -19.94 -4.08 -15.90
C LEU A 215 -19.36 -5.43 -15.43
N ASP A 216 -18.47 -6.01 -16.24
CA ASP A 216 -17.82 -7.30 -15.95
C ASP A 216 -16.34 -7.31 -16.38
N ASP A 217 -15.70 -6.14 -16.36
CA ASP A 217 -14.27 -6.00 -16.64
C ASP A 217 -13.41 -6.35 -15.40
N ASP A 218 -12.15 -6.70 -15.61
CA ASP A 218 -11.15 -6.86 -14.55
C ASP A 218 -10.38 -5.55 -14.33
N PHE A 219 -10.12 -5.20 -13.07
CA PHE A 219 -9.40 -3.98 -12.69
C PHE A 219 -8.25 -4.30 -11.75
N ASN A 220 -7.10 -3.64 -11.94
CA ASN A 220 -5.89 -3.95 -11.16
C ASN A 220 -5.60 -2.95 -10.03
N ASP A 221 -6.42 -1.91 -9.89
CA ASP A 221 -6.27 -0.87 -8.87
C ASP A 221 -7.50 -0.77 -7.96
N THR A 222 -7.24 -0.49 -6.68
CA THR A 222 -8.24 -0.47 -5.61
C THR A 222 -9.39 0.51 -5.88
N LEU A 223 -9.09 1.68 -6.47
CA LEU A 223 -10.08 2.71 -6.73
C LEU A 223 -11.10 2.27 -7.79
N SER A 224 -10.63 1.71 -8.91
CA SER A 224 -11.49 1.16 -9.95
C SER A 224 -12.35 0.00 -9.45
N ILE A 225 -11.78 -0.89 -8.62
CA ILE A 225 -12.51 -2.02 -8.02
C ILE A 225 -13.63 -1.51 -7.09
N ALA A 226 -13.33 -0.52 -6.23
CA ALA A 226 -14.34 0.09 -5.36
C ALA A 226 -15.45 0.76 -6.17
N MET A 227 -15.11 1.50 -7.22
CA MET A 227 -16.09 2.11 -8.13
C MET A 227 -16.97 1.07 -8.85
N ALA A 228 -16.36 -0.02 -9.33
CA ALA A 228 -17.08 -1.12 -9.96
C ALA A 228 -18.01 -1.85 -8.98
N LEU A 229 -17.55 -2.07 -7.74
CA LEU A 229 -18.36 -2.64 -6.66
C LEU A 229 -19.56 -1.75 -6.33
N TYR A 230 -19.34 -0.44 -6.16
CA TYR A 230 -20.43 0.51 -5.94
C TYR A 230 -21.47 0.46 -7.06
N ALA A 231 -21.00 0.40 -8.31
CA ALA A 231 -21.89 0.45 -9.47
C ALA A 231 -22.74 -0.80 -9.67
N THR A 232 -22.21 -1.97 -9.30
CA THR A 232 -22.78 -3.28 -9.66
C THR A 232 -23.28 -4.11 -8.48
N GLY A 233 -22.73 -3.89 -7.28
CA GLY A 233 -22.91 -4.79 -6.15
C GLY A 233 -22.32 -6.19 -6.35
N ASN A 234 -21.46 -6.39 -7.36
CA ASN A 234 -20.95 -7.71 -7.72
C ASN A 234 -19.94 -8.24 -6.67
N GLU A 235 -20.18 -9.45 -6.18
CA GLU A 235 -19.33 -10.10 -5.16
C GLU A 235 -17.88 -10.30 -5.61
N LYS A 236 -17.63 -10.41 -6.93
CA LYS A 236 -16.27 -10.47 -7.50
C LYS A 236 -15.43 -9.27 -7.06
N TYR A 237 -15.95 -8.06 -7.27
CA TYR A 237 -15.27 -6.82 -6.89
C TYR A 237 -15.22 -6.66 -5.37
N ARG A 238 -16.24 -7.15 -4.64
CA ARG A 238 -16.23 -7.13 -3.17
C ARG A 238 -15.08 -7.96 -2.61
N LYS A 239 -14.94 -9.20 -3.09
CA LYS A 239 -13.86 -10.10 -2.67
C LYS A 239 -12.49 -9.48 -2.95
N GLU A 240 -12.29 -8.95 -4.17
CA GLU A 240 -11.02 -8.34 -4.54
C GLU A 240 -10.71 -7.07 -3.71
N LEU A 241 -11.74 -6.25 -3.41
CA LEU A 241 -11.57 -5.08 -2.55
C LEU A 241 -11.16 -5.47 -1.13
N ILE A 242 -11.77 -6.50 -0.55
CA ILE A 242 -11.45 -6.99 0.81
C ILE A 242 -10.04 -7.60 0.86
N GLU A 243 -9.61 -8.30 -0.19
CA GLU A 243 -8.24 -8.83 -0.28
C GLU A 243 -7.17 -7.72 -0.31
N ARG A 244 -7.55 -6.50 -0.71
CA ARG A 244 -6.71 -5.30 -0.73
C ARG A 244 -6.85 -4.43 0.53
N GLU A 245 -7.59 -4.89 1.52
CA GLU A 245 -7.71 -4.22 2.80
C GLU A 245 -6.46 -4.50 3.66
N HIS A 246 -5.89 -3.43 4.21
CA HIS A 246 -4.72 -3.50 5.07
C HIS A 246 -5.05 -2.79 6.37
N PHE A 247 -5.06 -3.52 7.49
CA PHE A 247 -5.26 -2.94 8.83
C PHE A 247 -6.54 -2.08 8.98
N GLY A 248 -7.60 -2.42 8.25
CA GLY A 248 -8.85 -1.65 8.22
C GLY A 248 -8.90 -0.49 7.23
N PHE A 249 -7.89 -0.32 6.35
CA PHE A 249 -7.85 0.73 5.32
C PHE A 249 -7.54 0.21 3.93
N TRP A 250 -7.71 1.11 2.94
CA TRP A 250 -7.29 0.91 1.56
C TRP A 250 -6.29 1.99 1.13
N GLY A 251 -5.31 1.60 0.33
CA GLY A 251 -4.26 2.54 -0.04
C GLY A 251 -3.31 2.03 -1.09
N THR A 252 -2.14 2.66 -1.14
CA THR A 252 -1.08 2.36 -2.11
C THR A 252 0.18 1.88 -1.40
N LEU A 253 1.09 1.25 -2.14
CA LEU A 253 2.36 0.79 -1.57
C LEU A 253 3.17 1.98 -1.01
N HIS A 254 3.60 1.84 0.22
CA HIS A 254 4.48 2.79 0.90
C HIS A 254 5.93 2.66 0.42
N TYR A 255 6.38 1.43 0.15
CA TYR A 255 7.75 1.12 -0.27
C TYR A 255 7.88 0.97 -1.78
N ARG A 256 9.11 1.18 -2.29
CA ARG A 256 9.40 0.97 -3.71
C ARG A 256 9.24 -0.50 -4.06
N VAL A 257 8.65 -0.77 -5.23
CA VAL A 257 8.42 -2.13 -5.75
C VAL A 257 9.70 -2.96 -5.73
N LEU A 258 10.82 -2.39 -6.21
CA LEU A 258 12.10 -3.10 -6.31
C LEU A 258 12.72 -3.43 -4.93
N ASP A 259 12.42 -2.63 -3.90
CA ASP A 259 12.86 -2.91 -2.53
C ASP A 259 12.16 -4.15 -1.99
N LEU A 260 10.84 -4.22 -2.17
CA LEU A 260 10.03 -5.36 -1.73
C LEU A 260 10.39 -6.64 -2.51
N LEU A 261 10.63 -6.53 -3.82
CA LEU A 261 11.09 -7.67 -4.62
C LEU A 261 12.50 -8.13 -4.22
N SER A 262 13.41 -7.20 -3.90
CA SER A 262 14.74 -7.57 -3.37
C SER A 262 14.61 -8.34 -2.06
N VAL A 263 13.75 -7.86 -1.15
CA VAL A 263 13.49 -8.52 0.13
C VAL A 263 12.81 -9.87 -0.06
N SER A 264 11.97 -10.04 -1.09
CA SER A 264 11.26 -11.31 -1.33
C SER A 264 12.18 -12.51 -1.61
N LYS A 265 13.45 -12.26 -1.93
CA LYS A 265 14.50 -13.27 -2.10
C LYS A 265 15.15 -13.71 -0.79
N VAL A 266 14.91 -12.97 0.30
CA VAL A 266 15.39 -13.30 1.64
C VAL A 266 14.43 -14.31 2.28
N ASN A 267 14.98 -15.36 2.91
CA ASN A 267 14.17 -16.39 3.57
C ASN A 267 13.24 -15.77 4.62
N GLY A 268 11.96 -16.13 4.58
CA GLY A 268 10.94 -15.59 5.48
C GLY A 268 10.24 -14.30 5.01
N PHE A 269 10.45 -13.88 3.76
CA PHE A 269 9.81 -12.68 3.18
C PHE A 269 9.17 -12.90 1.80
N SER A 270 8.94 -14.15 1.39
CA SER A 270 8.46 -14.49 0.04
C SER A 270 7.10 -13.89 -0.31
N GLU A 271 6.27 -13.55 0.69
CA GLU A 271 4.99 -12.85 0.51
C GLU A 271 5.14 -11.45 -0.10
N MET A 272 6.30 -10.81 0.07
CA MET A 272 6.57 -9.49 -0.53
C MET A 272 6.51 -9.54 -2.06
N ARG A 273 6.80 -10.71 -2.65
CA ARG A 273 6.67 -10.93 -4.10
C ARG A 273 5.22 -10.72 -4.55
N THR A 274 4.27 -11.38 -3.90
CA THR A 274 2.84 -11.31 -4.26
C THR A 274 2.31 -9.87 -4.15
N ILE A 275 2.79 -9.14 -3.14
CA ILE A 275 2.43 -7.73 -2.93
C ILE A 275 3.00 -6.80 -4.00
N ALA A 276 4.27 -6.99 -4.37
CA ALA A 276 4.99 -6.05 -5.24
C ALA A 276 4.78 -6.30 -6.74
N CYS A 277 4.65 -7.56 -7.18
CA CYS A 277 4.57 -7.92 -8.60
C CYS A 277 3.43 -7.24 -9.39
N PRO A 278 2.23 -6.99 -8.83
CA PRO A 278 1.18 -6.23 -9.54
C PRO A 278 1.61 -4.81 -9.93
N TYR A 279 2.57 -4.23 -9.22
CA TYR A 279 3.04 -2.86 -9.43
C TYR A 279 4.26 -2.78 -10.36
N LEU A 280 4.94 -3.90 -10.64
CA LEU A 280 6.12 -3.94 -11.51
C LEU A 280 5.82 -3.42 -12.92
N GLN A 281 4.62 -3.67 -13.45
CA GLN A 281 4.20 -3.18 -14.79
C GLN A 281 4.16 -1.66 -14.92
N LYS A 282 4.08 -0.94 -13.80
CA LYS A 282 4.06 0.52 -13.80
C LYS A 282 5.47 1.10 -14.01
N ILE A 283 6.50 0.26 -13.95
CA ILE A 283 7.89 0.63 -14.16
C ILE A 283 8.24 0.31 -15.61
N THR A 284 8.23 1.34 -16.46
CA THR A 284 8.69 1.23 -17.85
C THR A 284 10.16 1.63 -17.93
N PRO A 285 11.07 0.75 -18.40
CA PRO A 285 12.45 1.13 -18.62
C PRO A 285 12.54 2.21 -19.71
N GLY A 286 13.32 3.26 -19.47
CA GLY A 286 13.63 4.31 -20.42
C GLY A 286 14.94 4.08 -21.19
N SER A 287 15.71 3.04 -20.86
CA SER A 287 17.00 2.75 -21.47
C SER A 287 17.43 1.28 -21.35
N ASN A 288 18.35 0.83 -22.21
CA ASN A 288 18.87 -0.55 -22.23
C ASN A 288 19.46 -1.00 -20.89
N TRP A 289 20.11 -0.11 -20.13
CA TRP A 289 20.71 -0.50 -18.85
C TRP A 289 19.64 -0.76 -17.77
N GLU A 290 18.50 -0.05 -17.84
CA GLU A 290 17.35 -0.27 -16.96
C GLU A 290 16.67 -1.59 -17.28
N GLU A 291 16.62 -2.00 -18.56
CA GLU A 291 16.12 -3.33 -18.95
C GLU A 291 16.90 -4.45 -18.26
N VAL A 292 18.24 -4.37 -18.26
CA VAL A 292 19.09 -5.37 -17.56
C VAL A 292 18.82 -5.36 -16.05
N VAL A 293 18.77 -4.19 -15.43
CA VAL A 293 18.52 -4.06 -13.98
C VAL A 293 17.15 -4.63 -13.59
N LEU A 294 16.15 -4.46 -14.44
CA LEU A 294 14.79 -4.92 -14.18
C LEU A 294 14.60 -6.41 -14.49
N ALA A 295 15.46 -7.02 -15.32
CA ALA A 295 15.26 -8.35 -15.85
C ALA A 295 15.05 -9.42 -14.77
N ASP A 296 15.91 -9.41 -13.75
CA ASP A 296 15.84 -10.32 -12.62
C ASP A 296 14.58 -10.11 -11.74
N TYR A 297 14.05 -8.89 -11.67
CA TYR A 297 12.79 -8.62 -10.99
C TYR A 297 11.58 -9.13 -11.80
N TYR A 298 11.63 -9.05 -13.14
CA TYR A 298 10.62 -9.68 -13.99
C TYR A 298 10.62 -11.20 -13.81
N LEU A 299 11.79 -11.84 -13.81
CA LEU A 299 11.92 -13.27 -13.53
C LEU A 299 11.37 -13.62 -12.14
N THR A 300 11.71 -12.82 -11.13
CA THR A 300 11.17 -12.99 -9.76
C THR A 300 9.65 -12.99 -9.75
N CYS A 301 9.01 -12.19 -10.62
CA CYS A 301 7.56 -12.12 -10.81
C CYS A 301 6.99 -13.12 -11.82
N ASN A 302 7.76 -14.15 -12.23
CA ASN A 302 7.39 -15.15 -13.24
C ASN A 302 7.01 -14.52 -14.59
N ARG A 303 7.79 -13.55 -15.05
CA ARG A 303 7.57 -12.84 -16.31
C ARG A 303 8.83 -12.81 -17.14
N THR A 304 8.65 -12.88 -18.45
CA THR A 304 9.74 -12.75 -19.40
C THR A 304 10.13 -11.27 -19.55
N PRO A 305 11.37 -10.88 -19.23
CA PRO A 305 11.85 -9.52 -19.45
C PRO A 305 12.14 -9.24 -20.94
N SER A 306 12.10 -7.97 -21.32
CA SER A 306 12.77 -7.48 -22.55
C SER A 306 14.26 -7.37 -22.26
N LEU A 307 15.10 -7.92 -23.14
CA LEU A 307 16.55 -7.89 -23.00
C LEU A 307 17.19 -7.08 -24.15
N PRO A 308 18.15 -6.19 -23.85
CA PRO A 308 18.84 -5.41 -24.87
C PRO A 308 19.75 -6.30 -25.71
N SER A 309 19.79 -6.02 -27.02
CA SER A 309 20.66 -6.72 -27.97
C SER A 309 22.05 -6.10 -28.13
N ASN A 310 22.24 -4.84 -27.72
CA ASN A 310 23.51 -4.14 -27.87
C ASN A 310 24.36 -4.19 -26.58
N LEU A 311 25.40 -5.04 -26.59
CA LEU A 311 26.31 -5.23 -25.45
C LEU A 311 27.32 -4.09 -25.27
N SER A 312 27.68 -3.36 -26.34
CA SER A 312 28.78 -2.38 -26.31
C SER A 312 28.52 -1.16 -25.40
N GLY A 313 27.25 -0.86 -25.13
CA GLY A 313 26.84 0.22 -24.22
C GLY A 313 26.73 -0.22 -22.75
N LEU A 314 27.00 -1.50 -22.44
CA LEU A 314 26.78 -2.07 -21.11
C LEU A 314 28.10 -2.19 -20.33
N LEU A 315 27.97 -2.15 -19.00
CA LEU A 315 29.04 -2.47 -18.07
C LEU A 315 29.26 -4.00 -18.02
N PRO A 316 30.48 -4.49 -17.71
CA PRO A 316 30.73 -5.93 -17.61
C PRO A 316 29.74 -6.68 -16.70
N TRP A 317 29.39 -6.15 -15.53
CA TRP A 317 28.41 -6.80 -14.65
C TRP A 317 27.01 -6.90 -15.30
N GLN A 318 26.64 -5.96 -16.17
CA GLN A 318 25.36 -5.97 -16.89
C GLN A 318 25.36 -7.02 -17.99
N VAL A 319 26.47 -7.18 -18.71
CA VAL A 319 26.62 -8.26 -19.70
C VAL A 319 26.60 -9.63 -19.01
N ALA A 320 27.25 -9.75 -17.85
CA ALA A 320 27.17 -10.97 -17.05
C ALA A 320 25.74 -11.25 -16.58
N GLU A 321 25.01 -10.23 -16.14
CA GLU A 321 23.61 -10.39 -15.75
C GLU A 321 22.73 -10.83 -16.92
N LEU A 322 22.97 -10.32 -18.13
CA LEU A 322 22.28 -10.82 -19.33
C LEU A 322 22.54 -12.31 -19.57
N ALA A 323 23.79 -12.76 -19.45
CA ALA A 323 24.13 -14.18 -19.59
C ALA A 323 23.39 -15.02 -18.54
N ARG A 324 23.36 -14.56 -17.29
CA ARG A 324 22.65 -15.24 -16.19
C ARG A 324 21.15 -15.31 -16.44
N VAL A 325 20.52 -14.20 -16.84
CA VAL A 325 19.08 -14.13 -17.12
C VAL A 325 18.70 -14.99 -18.32
N LYS A 326 19.47 -14.95 -19.41
CA LYS A 326 19.25 -15.81 -20.58
C LYS A 326 19.35 -17.29 -20.22
N SER A 327 20.34 -17.66 -19.41
CA SER A 327 20.44 -19.04 -18.90
C SER A 327 19.21 -19.46 -18.09
N LEU A 328 18.60 -18.56 -17.31
CA LEU A 328 17.36 -18.84 -16.55
C LEU A 328 16.11 -18.95 -17.42
N LEU A 329 16.17 -18.40 -18.64
CA LEU A 329 15.12 -18.47 -19.65
C LEU A 329 15.33 -19.62 -20.65
N ASP A 330 16.35 -20.45 -20.44
CA ASP A 330 16.80 -21.48 -21.41
C ASP A 330 17.15 -20.89 -22.80
N GLU A 331 17.67 -19.65 -22.84
CA GLU A 331 18.12 -18.95 -24.05
C GLU A 331 19.64 -19.02 -24.23
N ASP A 332 20.12 -18.83 -25.47
CA ASP A 332 21.56 -18.81 -25.77
C ASP A 332 22.23 -17.52 -25.26
N TYR A 333 23.25 -17.72 -24.41
CA TYR A 333 24.07 -16.69 -23.77
C TYR A 333 25.53 -16.69 -24.25
N SER A 334 25.83 -17.42 -25.33
CA SER A 334 27.20 -17.57 -25.85
C SER A 334 27.83 -16.24 -26.31
N GLU A 335 27.01 -15.29 -26.80
CA GLU A 335 27.44 -13.97 -27.22
C GLU A 335 27.97 -13.13 -26.04
N GLU A 336 27.21 -13.09 -24.93
CA GLU A 336 27.58 -12.37 -23.72
C GLU A 336 28.89 -12.90 -23.10
N VAL A 337 29.02 -14.23 -23.02
CA VAL A 337 30.23 -14.88 -22.50
C VAL A 337 31.43 -14.55 -23.40
N SER A 338 31.27 -14.66 -24.72
CA SER A 338 32.32 -14.34 -25.69
C SER A 338 32.73 -12.86 -25.61
N TYR A 339 31.77 -11.96 -25.46
CA TYR A 339 32.01 -10.53 -25.28
C TYR A 339 32.83 -10.25 -24.00
N LEU A 340 32.44 -10.84 -22.87
CA LEU A 340 33.15 -10.69 -21.61
C LEU A 340 34.58 -11.23 -21.68
N LEU A 341 34.79 -12.40 -22.30
CA LEU A 341 36.13 -12.95 -22.51
C LEU A 341 36.99 -12.06 -23.43
N SER A 342 36.39 -11.40 -24.41
CA SER A 342 37.11 -10.51 -25.34
C SER A 342 37.47 -9.14 -24.75
N THR A 343 36.82 -8.73 -23.65
CA THR A 343 36.98 -7.41 -23.02
C THR A 343 37.75 -7.46 -21.70
N GLU A 344 38.07 -8.66 -21.22
CA GLU A 344 38.92 -8.91 -20.06
C GLU A 344 40.36 -8.41 -20.30
N ARG A 345 41.00 -7.89 -19.24
CA ARG A 345 42.43 -7.52 -19.25
C ARG A 345 43.13 -8.05 -18.01
N ASP A 346 44.05 -8.98 -18.19
CA ASP A 346 44.85 -9.63 -17.13
C ASP A 346 44.03 -10.22 -15.96
N GLY A 347 42.85 -10.76 -16.27
CA GLY A 347 41.88 -11.30 -15.33
C GLY A 347 40.87 -10.29 -14.79
N VAL A 348 40.84 -9.06 -15.31
CA VAL A 348 40.10 -7.94 -14.70
C VAL A 348 39.07 -7.37 -15.67
N TRP A 349 37.86 -7.16 -15.16
CA TRP A 349 36.81 -6.40 -15.82
C TRP A 349 36.65 -5.05 -15.13
N ARG A 350 37.39 -4.04 -15.57
CA ARG A 350 37.37 -2.62 -15.10
C ARG A 350 37.74 -2.39 -13.62
N ASP A 351 36.96 -2.93 -12.69
CA ASP A 351 37.06 -2.69 -11.26
C ASP A 351 36.67 -3.93 -10.43
N PHE A 352 36.73 -3.79 -9.11
CA PHE A 352 36.43 -4.85 -8.14
C PHE A 352 35.04 -5.47 -8.35
N TYR A 353 33.99 -4.64 -8.46
CA TYR A 353 32.61 -5.10 -8.56
C TYR A 353 32.29 -5.76 -9.89
N ASN A 354 32.76 -5.15 -10.98
CA ASN A 354 32.58 -5.75 -12.30
C ASN A 354 33.30 -7.09 -12.39
N THR A 355 34.50 -7.20 -11.80
CA THR A 355 35.28 -8.44 -11.81
C THR A 355 34.66 -9.52 -10.95
N GLU A 356 34.25 -9.22 -9.71
CA GLU A 356 33.62 -10.21 -8.83
C GLU A 356 32.29 -10.71 -9.40
N TYR A 357 31.49 -9.83 -9.98
CA TYR A 357 30.18 -10.19 -10.51
C TYR A 357 30.31 -11.09 -11.74
N VAL A 358 31.25 -10.79 -12.65
CA VAL A 358 31.53 -11.64 -13.82
C VAL A 358 32.06 -13.01 -13.36
N VAL A 359 32.98 -13.05 -12.39
CA VAL A 359 33.50 -14.30 -11.84
C VAL A 359 32.39 -15.17 -11.23
N TRP A 360 31.51 -14.56 -10.43
CA TRP A 360 30.34 -15.24 -9.86
C TRP A 360 29.44 -15.85 -10.94
N VAL A 361 29.04 -15.06 -11.94
CA VAL A 361 28.18 -15.55 -13.03
C VAL A 361 28.88 -16.64 -13.84
N PHE A 362 30.14 -16.45 -14.22
CA PHE A 362 30.91 -17.44 -14.98
C PHE A 362 31.01 -18.77 -14.24
N LYS A 363 31.23 -18.71 -12.92
CA LYS A 363 31.26 -19.89 -12.06
C LYS A 363 29.90 -20.60 -12.05
N GLY A 364 28.81 -19.87 -11.84
CA GLY A 364 27.45 -20.42 -11.87
C GLY A 364 27.04 -21.02 -13.21
N LEU A 365 27.49 -20.44 -14.32
CA LEU A 365 27.25 -20.92 -15.69
C LEU A 365 28.25 -22.01 -16.14
N ASN A 366 29.17 -22.44 -15.27
CA ASN A 366 30.24 -23.41 -15.58
C ASN A 366 31.10 -23.02 -16.80
N VAL A 367 31.40 -21.74 -16.96
CA VAL A 367 32.27 -21.25 -18.04
C VAL A 367 33.71 -21.73 -17.82
N SER A 368 34.31 -22.30 -18.86
CA SER A 368 35.73 -22.72 -18.85
C SER A 368 36.65 -21.50 -18.97
N TYR A 369 37.09 -20.97 -17.84
CA TYR A 369 37.95 -19.79 -17.72
C TYR A 369 39.05 -19.98 -16.67
N ASN A 370 40.21 -19.34 -16.82
CA ASN A 370 41.26 -19.36 -15.81
C ASN A 370 41.02 -18.28 -14.74
N TYR A 371 40.30 -18.66 -13.68
CA TYR A 371 39.93 -17.77 -12.58
C TYR A 371 41.11 -17.24 -11.76
N SER A 372 42.30 -17.84 -11.86
CA SER A 372 43.44 -17.53 -10.96
C SER A 372 43.84 -16.05 -10.98
N SER A 373 43.85 -15.42 -12.16
CA SER A 373 44.21 -14.00 -12.29
C SER A 373 43.16 -13.09 -11.66
N SER A 374 41.87 -13.37 -11.88
CA SER A 374 40.77 -12.61 -11.30
C SER A 374 40.72 -12.75 -9.78
N LEU A 375 40.86 -13.97 -9.25
CA LEU A 375 40.85 -14.21 -7.80
C LEU A 375 42.05 -13.53 -7.10
N ARG A 376 43.23 -13.53 -7.74
CA ARG A 376 44.39 -12.78 -7.23
C ARG A 376 44.10 -11.29 -7.19
N TYR A 377 43.57 -10.72 -8.27
CA TYR A 377 43.18 -9.30 -8.31
C TYR A 377 42.17 -8.96 -7.20
N LEU A 378 41.12 -9.76 -7.01
CA LEU A 378 40.12 -9.54 -5.96
C LEU A 378 40.76 -9.58 -4.55
N SER A 379 41.63 -10.55 -4.30
CA SER A 379 42.36 -10.68 -3.02
C SER A 379 43.29 -9.49 -2.75
N GLU A 380 44.07 -9.07 -3.74
CA GLU A 380 44.98 -7.92 -3.65
C GLU A 380 44.22 -6.61 -3.46
N ASN A 381 43.11 -6.42 -4.17
CA ASN A 381 42.31 -5.21 -4.08
C ASN A 381 41.55 -5.13 -2.74
N LEU A 382 41.03 -6.25 -2.23
CA LEU A 382 40.48 -6.32 -0.86
C LEU A 382 41.54 -5.95 0.18
N THR A 383 42.74 -6.49 0.05
CA THR A 383 43.87 -6.18 0.94
C THR A 383 44.22 -4.69 0.87
N TRP A 384 44.32 -4.12 -0.33
CA TRP A 384 44.55 -2.69 -0.52
C TRP A 384 43.45 -1.83 0.13
N MET A 385 42.18 -2.23 -0.01
CA MET A 385 41.06 -1.51 0.61
C MET A 385 41.12 -1.52 2.15
N LEU A 386 41.64 -2.60 2.75
CA LEU A 386 41.81 -2.75 4.19
C LEU A 386 43.01 -1.94 4.73
N GLU A 387 44.09 -1.87 3.97
CA GLU A 387 45.36 -1.22 4.38
C GLU A 387 45.41 0.28 4.05
N THR A 388 44.61 0.73 3.09
CA THR A 388 44.62 2.12 2.63
C THR A 388 43.60 2.97 3.37
N THR A 389 44.05 4.14 3.84
CA THR A 389 43.18 5.16 4.43
C THR A 389 43.04 6.37 3.51
N GLU A 390 41.88 7.03 3.55
CA GLU A 390 41.67 8.29 2.86
C GLU A 390 42.47 9.43 3.49
N ALA A 391 43.21 10.16 2.67
CA ALA A 391 44.06 11.27 3.12
C ALA A 391 43.30 12.40 3.85
N LYS A 392 42.00 12.60 3.54
CA LYS A 392 41.20 13.69 4.12
C LYS A 392 40.56 13.33 5.45
N THR A 393 40.15 12.09 5.63
CA THR A 393 39.33 11.66 6.78
C THR A 393 40.09 10.73 7.72
N GLY A 394 41.16 10.09 7.26
CA GLY A 394 41.84 9.01 7.96
C GLY A 394 41.05 7.70 8.01
N ASN A 395 39.86 7.65 7.41
CA ASN A 395 39.02 6.46 7.38
C ASN A 395 39.56 5.44 6.36
N PRO A 396 39.31 4.13 6.57
CA PRO A 396 39.62 3.13 5.55
C PRO A 396 38.92 3.44 4.22
N VAL A 397 39.59 3.20 3.10
CA VAL A 397 39.02 3.48 1.76
C VAL A 397 37.75 2.68 1.51
N TYR A 398 37.63 1.47 2.09
CA TYR A 398 36.41 0.69 1.96
C TYR A 398 35.18 1.44 2.46
N TYR A 399 35.26 2.44 3.35
CA TYR A 399 34.08 3.19 3.80
C TYR A 399 33.28 3.84 2.66
N ASN A 400 33.94 4.16 1.54
CA ASN A 400 33.31 4.77 0.36
C ASN A 400 32.92 3.77 -0.73
N VAL A 401 33.10 2.47 -0.48
CA VAL A 401 32.75 1.41 -1.42
C VAL A 401 31.34 0.90 -1.14
N PRO A 402 30.48 0.76 -2.15
CA PRO A 402 29.12 0.31 -1.93
C PRO A 402 29.04 -1.04 -1.21
N THR A 403 28.14 -1.16 -0.24
CA THR A 403 28.02 -2.36 0.60
C THR A 403 27.67 -3.62 -0.19
N TYR A 404 26.91 -3.50 -1.27
CA TYR A 404 26.57 -4.65 -2.11
C TYR A 404 27.78 -5.23 -2.85
N TYR A 405 28.91 -4.52 -2.99
CA TYR A 405 30.13 -5.11 -3.54
C TYR A 405 30.60 -6.25 -2.63
N PHE A 406 30.70 -5.97 -1.32
CA PHE A 406 31.06 -6.97 -0.31
C PHE A 406 30.04 -8.10 -0.19
N ALA A 407 28.78 -7.88 -0.58
CA ALA A 407 27.79 -8.96 -0.66
C ALA A 407 28.20 -9.99 -1.73
N TYR A 408 28.49 -9.56 -2.97
CA TYR A 408 28.93 -10.51 -4.01
C TYR A 408 30.31 -11.10 -3.72
N ALA A 409 31.22 -10.34 -3.11
CA ALA A 409 32.51 -10.85 -2.64
C ALA A 409 32.37 -12.04 -1.68
N VAL A 410 31.38 -12.01 -0.77
CA VAL A 410 31.10 -13.14 0.14
C VAL A 410 30.79 -14.42 -0.64
N ILE A 411 29.95 -14.32 -1.68
CA ILE A 411 29.59 -15.47 -2.52
C ILE A 411 30.84 -16.02 -3.22
N VAL A 412 31.58 -15.14 -3.91
CA VAL A 412 32.78 -15.54 -4.67
C VAL A 412 33.84 -16.16 -3.75
N PHE A 413 34.20 -15.51 -2.65
CA PHE A 413 35.24 -16.05 -1.78
C PHE A 413 34.82 -17.36 -1.11
N LYS A 414 33.52 -17.54 -0.82
CA LYS A 414 32.99 -18.81 -0.33
C LYS A 414 33.08 -19.91 -1.38
N GLU A 415 32.59 -19.67 -2.60
CA GLU A 415 32.56 -20.65 -3.68
C GLU A 415 33.96 -21.14 -4.10
N PHE A 416 34.96 -20.27 -4.01
CA PHE A 416 36.34 -20.59 -4.36
C PHE A 416 37.22 -21.00 -3.17
N GLY A 417 36.65 -21.14 -1.96
CA GLY A 417 37.39 -21.59 -0.76
C GLY A 417 38.45 -20.61 -0.26
N MET A 418 38.26 -19.32 -0.50
CA MET A 418 39.17 -18.23 -0.12
C MET A 418 38.86 -17.74 1.31
N GLU A 419 39.12 -18.62 2.29
CA GLU A 419 38.69 -18.43 3.69
C GLU A 419 39.24 -17.13 4.34
N ARG A 420 40.46 -16.70 3.98
CA ARG A 420 41.03 -15.45 4.52
C ARG A 420 40.21 -14.24 4.04
N GLU A 421 39.99 -14.16 2.73
CA GLU A 421 39.28 -13.08 2.08
C GLU A 421 37.80 -13.05 2.50
N LEU A 422 37.18 -14.23 2.65
CA LEU A 422 35.82 -14.37 3.19
C LEU A 422 35.72 -13.79 4.59
N ASN A 423 36.61 -14.16 5.51
CA ASN A 423 36.59 -13.70 6.89
C ASN A 423 36.80 -12.18 7.01
N GLU A 424 37.72 -11.61 6.22
CA GLU A 424 37.91 -10.15 6.18
C GLU A 424 36.68 -9.43 5.60
N THR A 425 36.04 -10.00 4.58
CA THR A 425 34.80 -9.45 4.01
C THR A 425 33.66 -9.46 5.03
N LEU A 426 33.49 -10.56 5.78
CA LEU A 426 32.51 -10.65 6.86
C LEU A 426 32.79 -9.64 7.99
N LYS A 427 34.07 -9.38 8.29
CA LYS A 427 34.47 -8.36 9.26
C LYS A 427 34.11 -6.95 8.79
N ILE A 428 34.31 -6.63 7.50
CA ILE A 428 33.86 -5.37 6.90
C ILE A 428 32.33 -5.24 7.01
N LEU A 429 31.58 -6.28 6.66
CA LEU A 429 30.11 -6.27 6.78
C LEU A 429 29.68 -6.07 8.23
N LYS A 430 30.33 -6.74 9.19
CA LYS A 430 30.04 -6.56 10.63
C LYS A 430 30.30 -5.13 11.09
N ASP A 431 31.39 -4.51 10.66
CA ASP A 431 31.74 -3.11 11.00
C ASP A 431 30.73 -2.10 10.43
N ARG A 432 30.20 -2.38 9.22
CA ARG A 432 29.23 -1.50 8.56
C ARG A 432 27.79 -1.69 9.02
N GLN A 433 27.46 -2.83 9.61
CA GLN A 433 26.10 -3.10 10.04
C GLN A 433 25.73 -2.18 11.21
N TYR A 434 24.75 -1.31 11.00
CA TYR A 434 24.33 -0.36 12.02
C TYR A 434 23.72 -1.07 13.24
N PRO A 435 23.60 -0.38 14.40
CA PRO A 435 23.03 -0.97 15.61
C PRO A 435 21.64 -1.58 15.40
N ASN A 436 20.83 -0.99 14.52
CA ASN A 436 19.50 -1.48 14.15
C ASN A 436 19.52 -2.71 13.22
N GLY A 437 20.69 -3.21 12.81
CA GLY A 437 20.85 -4.38 11.93
C GLY A 437 20.87 -4.08 10.43
N ALA A 438 20.61 -2.83 10.04
CA ALA A 438 20.52 -2.43 8.65
C ALA A 438 21.89 -2.16 8.03
N PHE A 439 21.93 -2.25 6.70
CA PHE A 439 23.12 -1.92 5.91
C PHE A 439 22.97 -0.60 5.15
N PRO A 440 23.97 0.30 5.22
CA PRO A 440 24.00 1.50 4.41
C PRO A 440 24.48 1.23 2.99
N TYR A 441 24.25 2.17 2.08
CA TYR A 441 24.84 2.10 0.73
C TYR A 441 26.37 2.21 0.82
N THR A 442 26.87 3.24 1.48
CA THR A 442 28.27 3.43 1.90
C THR A 442 28.30 3.82 3.38
N GLN A 443 29.45 3.69 4.05
CA GLN A 443 29.53 3.98 5.48
C GLN A 443 29.12 5.44 5.77
N GLY A 444 28.27 5.64 6.78
CA GLY A 444 27.73 6.95 7.16
C GLY A 444 26.49 7.39 6.37
N SER A 445 26.09 6.68 5.30
CA SER A 445 24.82 6.94 4.61
C SER A 445 23.63 6.35 5.37
N ILE A 446 22.40 6.73 4.98
CA ILE A 446 21.18 6.17 5.56
C ILE A 446 21.10 4.69 5.20
N ALA A 447 20.84 3.85 6.21
CA ALA A 447 20.66 2.42 6.00
C ALA A 447 19.33 2.13 5.28
N GLY A 448 19.37 1.25 4.29
CA GLY A 448 18.28 1.06 3.33
C GLY A 448 17.89 -0.40 3.14
N ILE A 449 16.65 -0.59 2.66
CA ILE A 449 16.06 -1.91 2.41
C ILE A 449 16.86 -2.68 1.36
N THR A 450 17.17 -2.05 0.22
CA THR A 450 17.86 -2.71 -0.90
C THR A 450 19.24 -3.24 -0.49
N SER A 451 20.07 -2.41 0.16
CA SER A 451 21.42 -2.81 0.58
C SER A 451 21.37 -3.95 1.60
N THR A 452 20.44 -3.86 2.56
CA THR A 452 20.25 -4.93 3.55
C THR A 452 19.81 -6.23 2.88
N ALA A 453 18.79 -6.18 2.02
CA ALA A 453 18.29 -7.36 1.30
C ALA A 453 19.39 -8.01 0.45
N LYS A 454 20.23 -7.23 -0.24
CA LYS A 454 21.35 -7.76 -1.05
C LYS A 454 22.39 -8.48 -0.19
N VAL A 455 22.76 -7.93 0.96
CA VAL A 455 23.71 -8.60 1.87
C VAL A 455 23.12 -9.89 2.42
N LEU A 456 21.86 -9.87 2.86
CA LEU A 456 21.20 -11.05 3.41
C LEU A 456 21.03 -12.15 2.35
N TRP A 457 20.62 -11.79 1.14
CA TRP A 457 20.55 -12.72 0.02
C TRP A 457 21.92 -13.34 -0.26
N ALA A 458 22.99 -12.54 -0.32
CA ALA A 458 24.34 -13.08 -0.54
C ALA A 458 24.82 -14.01 0.58
N LEU A 459 24.50 -13.70 1.84
CA LEU A 459 24.78 -14.58 2.97
C LEU A 459 23.99 -15.90 2.86
N GLN A 460 22.77 -15.88 2.31
CA GLN A 460 22.01 -17.11 2.03
C GLN A 460 22.66 -17.94 0.92
N GLU A 461 23.03 -17.31 -0.20
CA GLU A 461 23.70 -18.01 -1.32
C GLU A 461 25.04 -18.62 -0.89
N ALA A 462 25.70 -18.04 0.13
CA ALA A 462 26.95 -18.54 0.70
C ALA A 462 26.77 -19.54 1.86
N ASP A 463 25.54 -19.97 2.18
CA ASP A 463 25.20 -20.83 3.32
C ASP A 463 25.65 -20.26 4.70
N LEU A 464 25.49 -18.94 4.89
CA LEU A 464 25.91 -18.18 6.09
C LEU A 464 24.72 -17.57 6.87
N THR A 465 23.57 -18.23 6.85
CA THR A 465 22.34 -17.77 7.52
C THR A 465 22.42 -17.83 9.05
N GLU A 466 23.31 -18.65 9.62
CA GLU A 466 23.51 -18.79 11.07
C GLU A 466 24.39 -17.68 11.67
N THR A 467 24.79 -16.68 10.87
CA THR A 467 25.64 -15.59 11.33
C THR A 467 24.83 -14.51 12.05
N GLU A 468 25.43 -13.89 13.07
CA GLU A 468 24.86 -12.71 13.77
C GLU A 468 24.52 -11.59 12.78
N ILE A 469 25.31 -11.45 11.72
CA ILE A 469 25.09 -10.47 10.64
C ILE A 469 23.73 -10.71 9.97
N TYR A 470 23.45 -11.98 9.61
CA TYR A 470 22.20 -12.37 8.98
C TYR A 470 20.99 -12.20 9.90
N GLU A 471 21.10 -12.67 11.15
CA GLU A 471 20.03 -12.57 12.16
C GLU A 471 19.61 -11.11 12.38
N ARG A 472 20.58 -10.22 12.59
CA ARG A 472 20.32 -8.79 12.84
C ARG A 472 19.72 -8.08 11.64
N GLY A 473 20.17 -8.40 10.42
CA GLY A 473 19.60 -7.80 9.21
C GLY A 473 18.19 -8.32 8.93
N THR A 474 17.92 -9.59 9.20
CA THR A 474 16.57 -10.17 9.12
C THR A 474 15.64 -9.51 10.15
N ALA A 475 16.10 -9.31 11.38
CA ALA A 475 15.35 -8.60 12.41
C ALA A 475 15.02 -7.16 12.00
N PHE A 476 15.97 -6.44 11.37
CA PHE A 476 15.73 -5.12 10.80
C PHE A 476 14.59 -5.14 9.77
N LEU A 477 14.69 -6.00 8.75
CA LEU A 477 13.66 -6.11 7.71
C LEU A 477 12.31 -6.50 8.29
N ARG A 478 12.28 -7.41 9.28
CA ARG A 478 11.05 -7.81 9.98
C ARG A 478 10.40 -6.62 10.67
N SER A 479 11.18 -5.86 11.45
CA SER A 479 10.69 -4.70 12.19
C SER A 479 10.19 -3.55 11.30
N LEU A 480 10.71 -3.47 10.07
CA LEU A 480 10.36 -2.43 9.12
C LEU A 480 9.13 -2.79 8.28
N LEU A 481 9.05 -4.04 7.82
CA LEU A 481 8.09 -4.47 6.81
C LEU A 481 6.87 -5.19 7.40
N TYR A 482 6.84 -5.44 8.70
CA TYR A 482 5.73 -6.09 9.37
C TYR A 482 5.28 -5.31 10.59
N ALA A 483 3.98 -5.39 10.85
CA ALA A 483 3.39 -4.97 12.10
C ALA A 483 2.87 -6.20 12.84
N ASP A 484 3.15 -6.24 14.15
CA ASP A 484 2.55 -7.20 15.07
C ASP A 484 1.30 -6.58 15.68
N ILE A 485 0.14 -7.10 15.27
CA ILE A 485 -1.14 -6.54 15.70
C ILE A 485 -1.84 -7.49 16.65
N PRO A 486 -1.97 -7.11 17.93
CA PRO A 486 -2.66 -7.93 18.91
C PRO A 486 -4.16 -8.00 18.62
N GLU A 487 -4.72 -9.20 18.72
CA GLU A 487 -6.18 -9.36 18.69
C GLU A 487 -6.79 -9.04 20.06
N PRO A 488 -7.99 -8.43 20.12
CA PRO A 488 -8.70 -8.21 21.37
C PRO A 488 -9.06 -9.52 22.08
N GLU A 489 -8.72 -9.63 23.36
CA GLU A 489 -9.11 -10.77 24.20
C GLU A 489 -10.58 -10.66 24.59
N THR A 490 -11.35 -11.74 24.39
CA THR A 490 -12.79 -11.79 24.69
C THR A 490 -13.07 -12.81 25.79
N ASN A 491 -13.76 -12.39 26.85
CA ASN A 491 -14.25 -13.26 27.92
C ASN A 491 -15.71 -12.93 28.24
N GLY A 492 -16.63 -13.76 27.76
CA GLY A 492 -18.07 -13.49 27.82
C GLY A 492 -18.40 -12.19 27.09
N THR A 493 -18.90 -11.20 27.81
CA THR A 493 -19.27 -9.88 27.26
C THR A 493 -18.17 -8.83 27.46
N ALA A 494 -17.06 -9.18 28.10
CA ALA A 494 -15.93 -8.29 28.28
C ALA A 494 -14.92 -8.47 27.14
N VAL A 495 -14.49 -7.36 26.54
CA VAL A 495 -13.41 -7.34 25.55
C VAL A 495 -12.31 -6.43 26.06
N VAL A 496 -11.06 -6.89 25.97
CA VAL A 496 -9.88 -6.20 26.50
C VAL A 496 -8.80 -6.15 25.43
N LEU A 497 -8.24 -4.96 25.24
CA LEU A 497 -7.00 -4.77 24.48
C LEU A 497 -6.25 -3.58 25.04
N ALA A 498 -5.09 -3.82 25.66
CA ALA A 498 -4.27 -2.75 26.22
C ALA A 498 -3.87 -1.73 25.15
N ASN A 499 -3.81 -0.45 25.52
CA ASN A 499 -3.46 0.66 24.62
C ASN A 499 -4.42 0.87 23.42
N ALA A 500 -5.56 0.19 23.35
CA ALA A 500 -6.57 0.43 22.32
C ALA A 500 -7.68 1.37 22.78
N THR A 501 -8.24 2.13 21.84
CA THR A 501 -9.48 2.90 22.03
C THR A 501 -10.62 2.14 21.40
N PHE A 502 -11.71 2.00 22.14
CA PHE A 502 -12.94 1.36 21.68
C PHE A 502 -14.02 2.43 21.48
N LEU A 503 -14.64 2.43 20.30
CA LEU A 503 -15.82 3.23 19.99
C LEU A 503 -17.06 2.34 20.11
N LEU A 504 -18.07 2.80 20.85
CA LEU A 504 -19.25 2.00 21.15
C LEU A 504 -20.44 2.46 20.29
N ILE A 505 -21.05 1.53 19.56
CA ILE A 505 -22.21 1.80 18.72
C ILE A 505 -23.41 0.98 19.20
N LYS A 506 -24.56 1.64 19.37
CA LYS A 506 -25.82 1.02 19.77
C LYS A 506 -26.99 1.74 19.12
N ASN A 507 -27.93 0.98 18.56
CA ASN A 507 -29.07 1.52 17.83
C ASN A 507 -28.66 2.58 16.81
N SER A 508 -27.63 2.28 16.01
CA SER A 508 -27.04 3.15 15.00
C SER A 508 -26.53 4.50 15.53
N THR A 509 -26.22 4.58 16.83
CA THR A 509 -25.79 5.81 17.52
C THR A 509 -24.47 5.58 18.22
N TYR A 510 -23.55 6.54 18.10
CA TYR A 510 -22.29 6.54 18.83
C TYR A 510 -22.52 6.91 20.30
N LEU A 511 -22.18 6.00 21.22
CA LEU A 511 -22.37 6.21 22.66
C LEU A 511 -21.20 6.90 23.34
N GLY A 512 -20.01 6.90 22.71
CA GLY A 512 -18.77 7.36 23.31
C GLY A 512 -17.63 6.36 23.11
N ASN A 513 -16.48 6.70 23.68
CA ASN A 513 -15.28 5.87 23.63
C ASN A 513 -14.76 5.50 25.02
N THR A 514 -13.96 4.45 25.07
CA THR A 514 -13.22 4.02 26.27
C THR A 514 -11.87 3.44 25.86
N THR A 515 -10.96 3.25 26.81
CA THR A 515 -9.61 2.75 26.56
C THR A 515 -9.41 1.42 27.26
N GLY A 516 -8.74 0.47 26.61
CA GLY A 516 -8.27 -0.77 27.23
C GLY A 516 -9.33 -1.87 27.38
N ARG A 517 -10.59 -1.52 27.64
CA ARG A 517 -11.66 -2.48 27.92
C ARG A 517 -13.06 -1.95 27.63
N ILE A 518 -13.95 -2.85 27.19
CA ILE A 518 -15.39 -2.61 27.03
C ILE A 518 -16.26 -3.74 27.60
N CYS A 519 -17.56 -3.47 27.71
CA CYS A 519 -18.61 -4.47 27.85
C CYS A 519 -19.54 -4.38 26.63
N THR A 520 -19.83 -5.51 25.98
CA THR A 520 -20.54 -5.57 24.69
C THR A 520 -22.06 -5.65 24.82
N ASN A 521 -22.61 -5.64 26.05
CA ASN A 521 -24.04 -5.85 26.30
C ASN A 521 -24.94 -4.86 25.57
N GLY A 522 -25.73 -5.39 24.63
CA GLY A 522 -26.72 -4.63 23.87
C GLY A 522 -26.13 -3.61 22.91
N LEU A 523 -24.85 -3.73 22.54
CA LEU A 523 -24.25 -2.95 21.45
C LEU A 523 -24.62 -3.56 20.10
N ASP A 524 -24.69 -2.72 19.06
CA ASP A 524 -24.72 -3.20 17.68
C ASP A 524 -23.36 -3.81 17.34
N GLY A 525 -22.30 -3.13 17.77
CA GLY A 525 -20.91 -3.52 17.66
C GLY A 525 -19.99 -2.46 18.25
N TYR A 526 -18.69 -2.63 18.05
CA TYR A 526 -17.66 -1.68 18.47
C TYR A 526 -16.55 -1.57 17.44
N VAL A 527 -15.84 -0.43 17.45
CA VAL A 527 -14.64 -0.22 16.64
C VAL A 527 -13.44 -0.12 17.57
N VAL A 528 -12.35 -0.81 17.25
CA VAL A 528 -11.09 -0.82 17.98
C VAL A 528 -10.06 -0.04 17.18
N ILE A 529 -9.45 0.96 17.78
CA ILE A 529 -8.34 1.73 17.22
C ILE A 529 -7.09 1.38 18.03
N TYR A 530 -6.10 0.76 17.38
CA TYR A 530 -4.88 0.29 18.03
C TYR A 530 -3.62 0.76 17.30
N PRO A 531 -2.61 1.29 18.00
CA PRO A 531 -2.72 1.85 19.34
C PRO A 531 -3.60 3.12 19.33
N SER A 532 -4.02 3.57 20.52
CA SER A 532 -4.92 4.74 20.66
C SER A 532 -4.34 6.04 20.11
N LYS A 533 -3.01 6.13 20.02
CA LYS A 533 -2.27 7.25 19.45
C LYS A 533 -1.44 6.73 18.28
N SER A 534 -1.49 7.42 17.14
CA SER A 534 -0.86 6.97 15.89
C SER A 534 -1.30 5.54 15.52
N PRO A 535 -2.57 5.37 15.11
CA PRO A 535 -3.13 4.05 14.84
C PRO A 535 -2.33 3.27 13.80
N LEU A 536 -2.16 1.97 14.07
CA LEU A 536 -1.62 0.98 13.15
C LEU A 536 -2.74 0.14 12.53
N ALA A 537 -3.80 -0.12 13.29
CA ALA A 537 -5.00 -0.82 12.84
C ALA A 537 -6.28 -0.21 13.39
N VAL A 538 -7.31 -0.31 12.56
CA VAL A 538 -8.71 -0.12 12.95
C VAL A 538 -9.47 -1.40 12.66
N MET A 539 -10.24 -1.89 13.63
CA MET A 539 -11.01 -3.13 13.52
C MET A 539 -12.42 -2.92 14.04
N ALA A 540 -13.43 -3.15 13.23
CA ALA A 540 -14.82 -3.20 13.65
C ALA A 540 -15.23 -4.64 13.95
N ARG A 541 -16.01 -4.81 15.02
CA ARG A 541 -16.52 -6.11 15.46
C ARG A 541 -18.01 -5.98 15.75
N GLU A 542 -18.80 -6.80 15.06
CA GLU A 542 -20.23 -6.88 15.26
C GLU A 542 -20.56 -7.65 16.53
N VAL A 543 -21.61 -7.22 17.23
CA VAL A 543 -22.18 -7.92 18.40
C VAL A 543 -23.61 -8.33 18.08
N ASN A 544 -24.48 -7.37 17.77
CA ASN A 544 -25.85 -7.60 17.29
C ASN A 544 -26.04 -7.21 15.80
N GLY A 545 -24.94 -6.88 15.11
CA GLY A 545 -24.90 -6.42 13.73
C GLY A 545 -25.10 -4.91 13.62
N PHE A 546 -24.24 -4.25 12.83
CA PHE A 546 -24.40 -2.82 12.56
C PHE A 546 -25.62 -2.57 11.67
N LYS A 547 -26.25 -1.41 11.82
CA LYS A 547 -27.40 -0.99 11.00
C LYS A 547 -27.22 0.46 10.58
N ALA A 548 -27.58 0.77 9.34
CA ALA A 548 -27.67 2.14 8.87
C ALA A 548 -29.10 2.69 9.05
N VAL A 549 -29.19 3.94 9.48
CA VAL A 549 -30.48 4.68 9.52
C VAL A 549 -30.96 4.92 8.09
N ALA A 550 -32.25 4.71 7.82
CA ALA A 550 -32.90 4.97 6.52
C ALA A 550 -32.70 6.42 6.04
N ARG A 551 -32.58 6.64 4.72
CA ARG A 551 -32.58 7.99 4.11
C ARG A 551 -34.00 8.56 4.27
N GLU A 552 -34.16 9.74 4.87
CA GLU A 552 -35.49 10.37 5.03
C GLU A 552 -36.22 10.63 3.69
N ASN A 553 -35.56 10.47 2.54
CA ASN A 553 -36.14 10.64 1.20
C ASN A 553 -36.02 9.42 0.26
N GLU A 554 -35.66 8.23 0.73
CA GLU A 554 -35.88 6.99 -0.03
C GLU A 554 -37.01 6.20 0.61
N ARG A 555 -38.26 6.51 0.20
CA ARG A 555 -39.23 5.43 0.09
C ARG A 555 -38.63 4.42 -0.88
N SER A 556 -38.23 3.27 -0.37
CA SER A 556 -37.71 2.13 -1.11
C SER A 556 -38.77 1.61 -2.10
N ILE A 557 -38.87 2.26 -3.26
CA ILE A 557 -39.77 1.86 -4.34
C ILE A 557 -39.30 0.56 -5.02
N ASN A 558 -38.13 0.00 -4.69
CA ASN A 558 -37.62 -1.18 -5.42
C ASN A 558 -37.82 -2.54 -4.73
N TYR A 559 -37.97 -2.63 -3.40
CA TYR A 559 -38.15 -3.94 -2.73
C TYR A 559 -39.61 -4.29 -2.44
N VAL A 560 -40.47 -3.31 -2.22
CA VAL A 560 -41.90 -3.54 -1.96
C VAL A 560 -42.60 -4.05 -3.22
N TYR A 561 -42.23 -3.57 -4.41
CA TYR A 561 -42.83 -4.03 -5.68
C TYR A 561 -42.37 -5.42 -6.10
N ILE A 562 -41.15 -5.84 -5.75
CA ILE A 562 -40.68 -7.22 -6.03
C ILE A 562 -41.39 -8.22 -5.10
N ALA A 563 -41.58 -7.86 -3.83
CA ALA A 563 -42.35 -8.68 -2.89
C ALA A 563 -43.85 -8.74 -3.25
N LEU A 564 -44.45 -7.62 -3.68
CA LEU A 564 -45.83 -7.58 -4.16
C LEU A 564 -46.02 -8.29 -5.51
N ALA A 565 -45.08 -8.15 -6.44
CA ALA A 565 -45.12 -8.86 -7.72
C ALA A 565 -44.94 -10.37 -7.51
N GLY A 566 -44.03 -10.80 -6.63
CA GLY A 566 -43.86 -12.20 -6.24
C GLY A 566 -45.10 -12.78 -5.56
N ALA A 567 -45.74 -12.02 -4.65
CA ALA A 567 -46.99 -12.43 -4.01
C ALA A 567 -48.15 -12.51 -5.01
N LEU A 568 -48.27 -11.56 -5.95
CA LEU A 568 -49.28 -11.58 -7.01
C LEU A 568 -49.06 -12.73 -8.00
N LEU A 569 -47.80 -13.06 -8.32
CA LEU A 569 -47.47 -14.23 -9.16
C LEU A 569 -47.85 -15.54 -8.47
N LEU A 570 -47.58 -15.67 -7.17
CA LEU A 570 -47.94 -16.86 -6.39
C LEU A 570 -49.47 -17.02 -6.27
N VAL A 571 -50.21 -15.92 -6.11
CA VAL A 571 -51.68 -15.94 -6.13
C VAL A 571 -52.21 -16.33 -7.51
N ALA A 572 -51.65 -15.80 -8.59
CA ALA A 572 -52.05 -16.17 -9.96
C ALA A 572 -51.78 -17.66 -10.25
N ILE A 573 -50.65 -18.20 -9.82
CA ILE A 573 -50.30 -19.63 -9.96
C ILE A 573 -51.25 -20.51 -9.13
N ALA A 574 -51.63 -20.08 -7.92
CA ALA A 574 -52.56 -20.81 -7.06
C ALA A 574 -54.00 -20.83 -7.62
N VAL A 575 -54.44 -19.75 -8.26
CA VAL A 575 -55.75 -19.66 -8.93
C VAL A 575 -55.77 -20.49 -10.22
N TRP A 576 -54.66 -20.53 -10.96
CA TRP A 576 -54.55 -21.32 -12.20
C TRP A 576 -54.51 -22.84 -11.93
N LYS A 577 -53.92 -23.28 -10.82
CA LYS A 577 -53.95 -24.70 -10.39
C LYS A 577 -55.30 -25.19 -9.83
N LYS A 578 -56.26 -24.29 -9.58
CA LYS A 578 -57.60 -24.62 -9.06
C LYS A 578 -58.71 -24.60 -10.13
N ARG A 579 -58.37 -24.26 -11.38
CA ARG A 579 -59.19 -24.52 -12.56
C ARG A 579 -58.65 -25.75 -13.27
#